data_AF-A0A0L0RV33-F1
#
_entry.id   AF-A0A0L0RV33-F1
#
_cell.length_a   1.000
_cell.length_b   1.000
_cell.length_c   1.000
_cell.angle_alpha   90.00
_cell.angle_beta   90.00
_cell.angle_gamma   90.00
#
_symmetry.space_group_name_H-M   'P 1'
#
loop_
_entity.id
_entity.type
_entity.pdbx_description
1 polymer ?
#
loop_
_entity_poly.entity_id
_entity_poly.type
_entity_poly.pdbx_seq_one_letter_code
_entity_poly.pdbx_strand_id
1 'polypeptide(L)'
;MLQSDLYKTRSLAVRRAPVIVAIALFMPRVVLPTASHLALPVHALQPARRDMSFLGFLLALPRKLLNPMVDVPPSVARPLTKWADGMKPPKAAEWFVDCFRMRMHDDAAWAKSKYHKFYSRSPLATLRDFLIFCNLATDRGVVPKNLPWSVVLDKADETLSIPFAKRNAEVKYGEEYVFAELQGGRSLRATGTAVYGCWFREFWPSAVQFKEINRAFPNDASLFDDRARFARVGVIKWWKQLHESLEKQFKKRGRQ
;
A
#
# COMPACT_ATOMS: atom_id res chain seq x y z
N MET A 1 -48.86 10.22 51.04
CA MET A 1 -49.61 9.45 50.02
C MET A 1 -48.78 9.53 48.74
N LEU A 2 -47.93 8.52 48.47
CA LEU A 2 -48.14 7.46 47.45
C LEU A 2 -48.30 8.09 46.05
N GLN A 3 -47.47 7.85 45.04
CA GLN A 3 -46.90 6.58 44.59
C GLN A 3 -45.72 6.84 43.63
N SER A 4 -44.70 5.98 43.71
CA SER A 4 -43.52 5.92 42.84
C SER A 4 -43.70 4.82 41.80
N ASP A 5 -43.60 5.15 40.50
CA ASP A 5 -43.60 4.15 39.43
C ASP A 5 -42.18 3.79 38.99
N LEU A 6 -41.83 2.52 39.25
CA LEU A 6 -40.62 1.83 38.84
C LEU A 6 -40.71 1.41 37.36
N TYR A 7 -39.86 1.97 36.51
CA TYR A 7 -39.55 1.38 35.21
C TYR A 7 -38.48 0.29 35.35
N LYS A 8 -38.90 -0.96 35.17
CA LYS A 8 -38.08 -2.17 35.23
C LYS A 8 -37.68 -2.60 33.82
N THR A 9 -36.51 -2.17 33.36
CA THR A 9 -35.98 -2.54 32.03
C THR A 9 -35.34 -3.93 32.09
N ARG A 10 -35.95 -4.92 31.41
CA ARG A 10 -35.41 -6.28 31.27
C ARG A 10 -34.29 -6.26 30.21
N SER A 11 -33.07 -6.61 30.63
CA SER A 11 -31.93 -6.86 29.75
C SER A 11 -32.00 -8.30 29.20
N LEU A 12 -32.12 -8.44 27.88
CA LEU A 12 -32.07 -9.72 27.17
C LEU A 12 -30.62 -10.02 26.79
N ALA A 13 -29.97 -10.88 27.58
CA ALA A 13 -28.65 -11.40 27.28
C ALA A 13 -28.74 -12.48 26.18
N VAL A 14 -28.43 -12.10 24.93
CA VAL A 14 -28.24 -13.05 23.83
C VAL A 14 -26.83 -13.65 23.93
N ARG A 15 -26.71 -14.83 24.52
CA ARG A 15 -25.48 -15.64 24.46
C ARG A 15 -25.34 -16.23 23.05
N ARG A 16 -24.34 -15.78 22.28
CA ARG A 16 -23.90 -16.47 21.06
C ARG A 16 -22.89 -17.54 21.43
N ALA A 17 -23.16 -18.78 21.02
CA ALA A 17 -22.25 -19.91 21.17
C ALA A 17 -21.00 -19.74 20.28
N PRO A 18 -19.84 -20.29 20.67
CA PRO A 18 -18.65 -20.26 19.83
C PRO A 18 -18.79 -21.21 18.64
N VAL A 19 -18.59 -20.68 17.44
CA VAL A 19 -18.44 -21.49 16.22
C VAL A 19 -16.99 -21.98 16.18
N ILE A 20 -16.79 -23.27 16.47
CA ILE A 20 -15.52 -23.96 16.25
C ILE A 20 -15.47 -24.36 14.78
N VAL A 21 -14.61 -23.72 13.99
CA VAL A 21 -14.31 -24.12 12.62
C VAL A 21 -13.14 -25.10 12.67
N ALA A 22 -13.44 -26.39 12.50
CA ALA A 22 -12.42 -27.41 12.27
C ALA A 22 -11.93 -27.30 10.82
N ILE A 23 -10.67 -26.88 10.63
CA ILE A 23 -10.01 -26.92 9.32
C ILE A 23 -9.39 -28.30 9.17
N ALA A 24 -10.02 -29.16 8.36
CA ALA A 24 -9.43 -30.42 7.92
C ALA A 24 -8.30 -30.13 6.93
N LEU A 25 -7.06 -30.43 7.31
CA LEU A 25 -5.91 -30.43 6.41
C LEU A 25 -5.94 -31.72 5.57
N PHE A 26 -6.44 -31.60 4.34
CA PHE A 26 -6.34 -32.66 3.34
C PHE A 26 -5.00 -32.49 2.60
N MET A 27 -4.02 -33.33 2.95
CA MET A 27 -2.75 -33.45 2.22
C MET A 27 -2.89 -34.60 1.21
N PRO A 28 -2.81 -34.35 -0.12
CA PRO A 28 -2.71 -35.45 -1.06
C PRO A 28 -1.33 -36.10 -0.95
N ARG A 29 -1.32 -37.43 -0.68
CA ARG A 29 -0.16 -38.29 -0.86
C ARG A 29 0.22 -38.32 -2.34
N VAL A 30 1.35 -37.72 -2.69
CA VAL A 30 1.99 -37.96 -3.99
C VAL A 30 2.75 -39.27 -3.89
N VAL A 31 2.26 -40.29 -4.59
CA VAL A 31 2.95 -41.55 -4.82
C VAL A 31 3.96 -41.33 -5.94
N LEU A 32 5.25 -41.48 -5.64
CA LEU A 32 6.33 -41.52 -6.62
C LEU A 32 6.42 -42.94 -7.20
N PRO A 33 6.44 -43.11 -8.54
CA PRO A 33 6.81 -44.38 -9.13
C PRO A 33 8.33 -44.56 -9.09
N THR A 34 8.75 -45.69 -8.55
CA THR A 34 10.10 -46.25 -8.71
C THR A 34 10.29 -46.72 -10.14
N ALA A 35 11.28 -46.16 -10.83
CA ALA A 35 11.81 -46.73 -12.08
C ALA A 35 13.30 -47.02 -11.90
N SER A 36 13.60 -48.31 -12.05
CA SER A 36 14.91 -48.92 -12.02
C SER A 36 15.74 -48.58 -13.26
N HIS A 37 17.04 -48.38 -13.02
CA HIS A 37 18.20 -48.70 -13.85
C HIS A 37 18.13 -48.50 -15.37
N LEU A 38 18.89 -47.52 -15.86
CA LEU A 38 19.85 -47.70 -16.97
C LEU A 38 21.03 -46.76 -16.74
N ALA A 39 22.20 -47.36 -16.52
CA ALA A 39 23.48 -46.69 -16.37
C ALA A 39 24.09 -46.41 -17.75
N LEU A 40 24.50 -45.16 -17.99
CA LEU A 40 25.43 -44.76 -19.06
C LEU A 40 26.28 -43.56 -18.58
N PRO A 41 27.50 -43.40 -19.12
CA PRO A 41 28.59 -42.71 -18.45
C PRO A 41 28.47 -41.19 -18.52
N VAL A 42 28.70 -40.56 -17.37
CA VAL A 42 28.81 -39.12 -17.19
C VAL A 42 30.18 -38.65 -17.70
N HIS A 43 30.25 -38.18 -18.94
CA HIS A 43 31.25 -37.20 -19.32
C HIS A 43 30.72 -35.81 -18.99
N ALA A 44 31.45 -35.13 -18.12
CA ALA A 44 31.19 -33.81 -17.63
C ALA A 44 31.12 -32.77 -18.77
N LEU A 45 29.91 -32.29 -19.05
CA LEU A 45 29.67 -30.97 -19.62
C LEU A 45 28.66 -30.29 -18.70
N GLN A 46 29.17 -29.51 -17.76
CA GLN A 46 28.36 -28.61 -16.95
C GLN A 46 27.62 -27.66 -17.89
N PRO A 47 26.26 -27.62 -17.86
CA PRO A 47 25.58 -26.47 -18.38
C PRO A 47 25.88 -25.34 -17.40
N ALA A 48 26.65 -24.36 -17.85
CA ALA A 48 26.78 -23.09 -17.16
C ALA A 48 25.37 -22.50 -17.00
N ARG A 49 24.76 -22.74 -15.84
CA ARG A 49 23.68 -21.92 -15.30
C ARG A 49 24.25 -20.52 -15.23
N ARG A 50 24.01 -19.72 -16.28
CA ARG A 50 24.06 -18.28 -16.17
C ARG A 50 22.89 -17.89 -15.29
N ASP A 51 23.15 -17.96 -13.99
CA ASP A 51 22.41 -17.24 -12.98
C ASP A 51 22.61 -15.77 -13.30
N MET A 52 21.77 -15.25 -14.21
CA MET A 52 21.64 -13.83 -14.44
C MET A 52 20.93 -13.28 -13.21
N SER A 53 21.71 -13.14 -12.13
CA SER A 53 21.29 -12.36 -10.99
C SER A 53 20.76 -11.04 -11.54
N PHE A 54 19.54 -10.69 -11.15
CA PHE A 54 18.90 -9.41 -11.49
C PHE A 54 19.83 -8.21 -11.17
N LEU A 55 20.80 -8.41 -10.28
CA LEU A 55 21.93 -7.53 -9.98
C LEU A 55 22.87 -7.29 -11.17
N GLY A 56 23.22 -8.30 -11.96
CA GLY A 56 24.09 -8.15 -13.13
C GLY A 56 23.47 -7.31 -14.25
N PHE A 57 22.16 -7.47 -14.49
CA PHE A 57 21.44 -6.67 -15.50
C PHE A 57 21.29 -5.20 -15.08
N LEU A 58 21.13 -4.93 -13.77
CA LEU A 58 21.02 -3.57 -13.24
C LEU A 58 22.37 -2.85 -13.12
N LEU A 59 23.48 -3.56 -12.88
CA LEU A 59 24.82 -2.98 -12.87
C LEU A 59 25.34 -2.64 -14.28
N ALA A 60 24.81 -3.31 -15.31
CA ALA A 60 25.11 -3.02 -16.71
C ALA A 60 24.29 -1.86 -17.28
N LEU A 61 23.23 -1.42 -16.60
CA LEU A 61 22.48 -0.23 -17.01
C LEU A 61 23.28 1.03 -16.61
N PRO A 62 23.60 1.93 -17.55
CA PRO A 62 24.19 3.22 -17.26
C PRO A 62 23.49 3.89 -16.07
N ARG A 63 24.23 4.48 -15.12
CA ARG A 63 23.63 5.25 -13.99
C ARG A 63 22.61 6.30 -14.45
N LYS A 64 22.71 6.78 -15.70
CA LYS A 64 21.71 7.66 -16.34
C LYS A 64 20.32 7.01 -16.53
N LEU A 65 20.23 5.70 -16.71
CA LEU A 65 18.96 4.95 -16.77
C LEU A 65 18.41 4.61 -15.38
N LEU A 66 19.24 4.66 -14.33
CA LEU A 66 18.81 4.47 -12.94
C LEU A 66 18.27 5.75 -12.31
N ASN A 67 18.52 6.91 -12.92
CA ASN A 67 17.97 8.20 -12.52
C ASN A 67 17.22 8.88 -13.69
N PRO A 68 16.22 8.19 -14.30
CA PRO A 68 15.63 8.63 -15.56
C PRO A 68 14.85 9.94 -15.45
N MET A 69 14.62 10.47 -14.24
CA MET A 69 13.82 11.68 -14.05
C MET A 69 14.60 12.99 -14.03
N VAL A 70 15.94 12.97 -14.02
CA VAL A 70 16.72 14.22 -13.95
C VAL A 70 16.83 14.91 -15.32
N ASP A 71 16.74 14.17 -16.43
CA ASP A 71 16.99 14.70 -17.78
C ASP A 71 15.91 14.33 -18.83
N VAL A 72 14.68 13.95 -18.45
CA VAL A 72 13.61 13.77 -19.46
C VAL A 72 13.22 15.15 -20.00
N PRO A 73 13.39 15.43 -21.31
CA PRO A 73 12.98 16.69 -21.88
C PRO A 73 11.48 16.90 -21.61
N PRO A 74 11.06 18.09 -21.13
CA PRO A 74 9.70 18.35 -20.65
C PRO A 74 8.60 18.09 -21.69
N SER A 75 8.95 17.97 -22.98
CA SER A 75 8.02 17.75 -24.08
C SER A 75 7.50 16.31 -24.25
N VAL A 76 8.01 15.32 -23.49
CA VAL A 76 7.54 13.90 -23.56
C VAL A 76 7.15 13.35 -22.18
N ALA A 77 7.00 14.21 -21.17
CA ALA A 77 6.56 13.77 -19.84
C ALA A 77 5.14 13.20 -19.92
N ARG A 78 5.02 11.88 -19.76
CA ARG A 78 3.74 11.16 -19.76
C ARG A 78 2.88 11.74 -18.62
N PRO A 79 1.58 12.06 -18.86
CA PRO A 79 0.70 12.54 -17.79
C PRO A 79 0.70 11.57 -16.62
N LEU A 80 0.99 12.08 -15.42
CA LEU A 80 1.12 11.27 -14.21
C LEU A 80 -0.20 10.62 -13.76
N THR A 81 -1.31 10.95 -14.41
CA THR A 81 -2.65 10.40 -14.16
C THR A 81 -2.99 9.17 -15.00
N LYS A 82 -2.18 8.78 -15.99
CA LYS A 82 -2.49 7.69 -16.94
C LYS A 82 -2.67 6.31 -16.29
N TRP A 83 -2.18 6.13 -15.06
CA TRP A 83 -2.41 4.91 -14.30
C TRP A 83 -3.90 4.64 -14.08
N ALA A 84 -4.77 5.66 -14.15
CA ALA A 84 -6.21 5.50 -13.95
C ALA A 84 -7.02 5.32 -15.25
N ASP A 85 -6.39 5.36 -16.42
CA ASP A 85 -7.10 5.35 -17.71
C ASP A 85 -8.05 4.14 -17.83
N GLY A 86 -9.30 4.35 -18.21
CA GLY A 86 -10.28 3.27 -18.34
C GLY A 86 -10.69 2.59 -17.00
N MET A 87 -10.22 3.07 -15.84
CA MET A 87 -10.74 2.63 -14.55
C MET A 87 -11.96 3.44 -14.14
N LYS A 88 -12.97 2.76 -13.59
CA LYS A 88 -14.06 3.43 -12.87
C LYS A 88 -13.54 4.00 -11.54
N PRO A 89 -14.13 5.08 -11.00
CA PRO A 89 -13.64 5.73 -9.77
C PRO A 89 -13.40 4.78 -8.58
N PRO A 90 -14.26 3.79 -8.28
CA PRO A 90 -13.99 2.85 -7.18
C PRO A 90 -12.73 2.00 -7.37
N LYS A 91 -12.43 1.60 -8.62
CA LYS A 91 -11.23 0.81 -8.94
C LYS A 91 -9.98 1.67 -8.93
N ALA A 92 -10.07 2.92 -9.41
CA ALA A 92 -8.98 3.89 -9.33
C ALA A 92 -8.66 4.26 -7.87
N ALA A 93 -9.67 4.45 -7.02
CA ALA A 93 -9.49 4.65 -5.58
C ALA A 93 -8.79 3.45 -4.92
N GLU A 94 -9.20 2.23 -5.27
CA GLU A 94 -8.56 1.01 -4.79
C GLU A 94 -7.09 0.91 -5.20
N TRP A 95 -6.79 1.15 -6.47
CA TRP A 95 -5.41 1.19 -6.95
C TRP A 95 -4.57 2.23 -6.22
N PHE A 96 -5.11 3.44 -6.02
CA PHE A 96 -4.41 4.53 -5.35
C PHE A 96 -4.11 4.22 -3.86
N VAL A 97 -5.07 3.63 -3.14
CA VAL A 97 -4.87 3.22 -1.75
C VAL A 97 -3.89 2.04 -1.67
N ASP A 98 -4.00 1.06 -2.57
CA ASP A 98 -3.07 -0.08 -2.64
C ASP A 98 -1.64 0.37 -2.98
N CYS A 99 -1.49 1.42 -3.78
CA CYS A 99 -0.20 2.04 -4.08
C CYS A 99 0.47 2.55 -2.80
N PHE A 100 -0.27 3.30 -1.98
CA PHE A 100 0.22 3.74 -0.68
C PHE A 100 0.56 2.55 0.22
N ARG A 101 -0.36 1.60 0.42
CA ARG A 101 -0.16 0.42 1.28
C ARG A 101 1.07 -0.39 0.87
N MET A 102 1.32 -0.51 -0.44
CA MET A 102 2.50 -1.20 -0.95
C MET A 102 3.79 -0.43 -0.67
N ARG A 103 3.78 0.90 -0.79
CA ARG A 103 4.94 1.73 -0.40
C ARG A 103 5.26 1.61 1.08
N MET A 104 4.24 1.52 1.93
CA MET A 104 4.43 1.29 3.36
C MET A 104 5.03 -0.10 3.64
N HIS A 105 4.58 -1.11 2.89
CA HIS A 105 5.16 -2.45 2.97
C HIS A 105 6.62 -2.47 2.48
N ASP A 106 6.94 -1.80 1.38
CA ASP A 106 8.32 -1.69 0.88
C ASP A 106 9.22 -1.01 1.92
N ASP A 107 8.78 0.09 2.55
CA ASP A 107 9.52 0.77 3.62
C ASP A 107 9.78 -0.15 4.82
N ALA A 108 8.78 -0.93 5.23
CA ALA A 108 8.93 -1.89 6.33
C ALA A 108 9.92 -3.00 6.00
N ALA A 109 9.80 -3.60 4.82
CA ALA A 109 10.63 -4.74 4.43
C ALA A 109 12.06 -4.35 4.07
N TRP A 110 12.30 -3.13 3.56
CA TRP A 110 13.60 -2.74 2.99
C TRP A 110 14.32 -1.68 3.82
N ALA A 111 13.57 -0.79 4.48
CA ALA A 111 14.12 0.30 5.29
C ALA A 111 13.81 0.15 6.78
N LYS A 112 13.27 -1.00 7.22
CA LYS A 112 12.90 -1.29 8.62
C LYS A 112 11.95 -0.23 9.21
N SER A 113 11.00 0.27 8.41
CA SER A 113 10.02 1.30 8.81
C SER A 113 10.66 2.64 9.22
N LYS A 114 11.78 3.00 8.60
CA LYS A 114 12.51 4.23 8.91
C LYS A 114 11.74 5.49 8.53
N TYR A 115 10.93 5.44 7.47
CA TYR A 115 10.26 6.62 6.93
C TYR A 115 8.78 6.69 7.27
N HIS A 116 8.14 5.54 7.39
CA HIS A 116 6.72 5.45 7.65
C HIS A 116 6.44 4.60 8.87
N LYS A 117 5.52 5.11 9.67
CA LYS A 117 5.07 4.47 10.89
C LYS A 117 3.81 3.62 10.63
N PHE A 118 3.60 3.18 9.39
CA PHE A 118 2.36 2.53 9.00
C PHE A 118 2.09 1.20 9.72
N TYR A 119 3.13 0.50 10.17
CA TYR A 119 3.02 -0.65 11.08
C TYR A 119 3.23 -0.31 12.55
N SER A 120 3.35 0.97 12.91
CA SER A 120 3.69 1.44 14.26
C SER A 120 2.53 1.34 15.26
N ARG A 121 1.52 0.53 14.98
CA ARG A 121 0.33 0.32 15.83
C ARG A 121 -0.49 1.57 16.15
N SER A 122 -0.19 2.74 15.57
CA SER A 122 -0.93 3.98 15.82
C SER A 122 -1.87 4.31 14.65
N PRO A 123 -3.21 4.32 14.87
CA PRO A 123 -4.19 4.80 13.90
C PRO A 123 -3.88 6.20 13.37
N LEU A 124 -3.45 7.10 14.27
CA LEU A 124 -3.12 8.48 13.93
C LEU A 124 -1.89 8.57 13.02
N ALA A 125 -0.84 7.81 13.31
CA ALA A 125 0.36 7.79 12.46
C ALA A 125 0.05 7.24 11.05
N THR A 126 -0.72 6.15 10.98
CA THR A 126 -1.22 5.58 9.71
C THR A 126 -2.01 6.61 8.91
N LEU A 127 -2.94 7.33 9.55
CA LEU A 127 -3.76 8.35 8.92
C LEU A 127 -2.92 9.55 8.45
N ARG A 128 -1.98 10.01 9.27
CA ARG A 128 -1.06 11.10 8.95
C ARG A 128 -0.20 10.77 7.72
N ASP A 129 0.41 9.60 7.68
CA ASP A 129 1.27 9.19 6.56
C ASP A 129 0.44 9.10 5.26
N PHE A 130 -0.80 8.62 5.35
CA PHE A 130 -1.71 8.59 4.21
C PHE A 130 -2.14 10.01 3.76
N LEU A 131 -2.40 10.92 4.70
CA LEU A 131 -2.72 12.31 4.41
C LEU A 131 -1.57 13.05 3.71
N ILE A 132 -0.33 12.80 4.14
CA ILE A 132 0.88 13.29 3.48
C ILE A 132 0.95 12.76 2.04
N PHE A 133 0.74 11.45 1.85
CA PHE A 133 0.72 10.83 0.53
C PHE A 133 -0.32 11.47 -0.41
N CYS A 134 -1.55 11.68 0.07
CA CYS A 134 -2.61 12.32 -0.72
C CYS A 134 -2.26 13.76 -1.11
N ASN A 135 -1.68 14.55 -0.20
CA ASN A 135 -1.26 15.92 -0.49
C ASN A 135 -0.12 15.95 -1.52
N LEU A 136 0.91 15.12 -1.35
CA LEU A 136 2.01 14.98 -2.30
C LEU A 136 1.51 14.57 -3.69
N ALA A 137 0.55 13.64 -3.76
CA ALA A 137 -0.05 13.20 -5.01
C ALA A 137 -0.83 14.33 -5.71
N THR A 138 -1.49 15.19 -4.93
CA THR A 138 -2.19 16.38 -5.42
C THR A 138 -1.20 17.41 -5.95
N ASP A 139 -0.17 17.73 -5.17
CA ASP A 139 0.86 18.72 -5.52
C ASP A 139 1.62 18.34 -6.80
N ARG A 140 1.77 17.02 -7.05
CA ARG A 140 2.41 16.49 -8.26
C ARG A 140 1.45 16.19 -9.40
N GLY A 141 0.14 16.42 -9.25
CA GLY A 141 -0.84 16.12 -10.29
C GLY A 141 -0.92 14.64 -10.68
N VAL A 142 -0.61 13.73 -9.74
CA VAL A 142 -0.70 12.26 -9.95
C VAL A 142 -2.16 11.80 -9.87
N VAL A 143 -3.00 12.53 -9.14
CA VAL A 143 -4.42 12.20 -8.93
C VAL A 143 -5.27 12.69 -10.11
N PRO A 144 -6.04 11.82 -10.77
CA PRO A 144 -6.99 12.21 -11.81
C PRO A 144 -8.06 13.17 -11.26
N LYS A 145 -8.41 14.22 -12.01
CA LYS A 145 -9.44 15.20 -11.61
C LYS A 145 -10.82 14.58 -11.33
N ASN A 146 -11.13 13.46 -11.98
CA ASN A 146 -12.39 12.75 -11.87
C ASN A 146 -12.41 11.68 -10.76
N LEU A 147 -11.36 11.57 -9.94
CA LEU A 147 -11.31 10.65 -8.80
C LEU A 147 -11.79 11.37 -7.53
N PRO A 148 -13.02 11.13 -7.04
CA PRO A 148 -13.54 11.84 -5.88
C PRO A 148 -12.85 11.37 -4.60
N TRP A 149 -12.43 12.32 -3.76
CA TRP A 149 -11.78 12.01 -2.49
C TRP A 149 -12.65 11.22 -1.51
N SER A 150 -13.98 11.35 -1.56
CA SER A 150 -14.88 10.50 -0.77
C SER A 150 -14.65 9.01 -1.08
N VAL A 151 -14.61 8.66 -2.36
CA VAL A 151 -14.42 7.27 -2.81
C VAL A 151 -13.04 6.75 -2.41
N VAL A 152 -12.01 7.62 -2.42
CA VAL A 152 -10.66 7.27 -1.93
C VAL A 152 -10.69 7.01 -0.43
N LEU A 153 -11.35 7.86 0.35
CA LEU A 153 -11.42 7.73 1.82
C LEU A 153 -12.27 6.55 2.25
N ASP A 154 -13.38 6.26 1.57
CA ASP A 154 -14.18 5.04 1.79
C ASP A 154 -13.32 3.79 1.56
N LYS A 155 -12.55 3.78 0.46
CA LYS A 155 -11.65 2.66 0.17
C LYS A 155 -10.48 2.54 1.15
N ALA A 156 -9.96 3.68 1.63
CA ALA A 156 -8.97 3.70 2.68
C ALA A 156 -9.54 3.13 3.98
N ASP A 157 -10.77 3.50 4.35
CA ASP A 157 -11.42 2.96 5.54
C ASP A 157 -11.46 1.43 5.55
N GLU A 158 -11.81 0.83 4.40
CA GLU A 158 -11.86 -0.62 4.26
C GLU A 158 -10.48 -1.32 4.38
N THR A 159 -9.42 -0.69 3.88
CA THR A 159 -8.18 -1.41 3.52
C THR A 159 -6.91 -0.92 4.20
N LEU A 160 -6.87 0.32 4.69
CA LEU A 160 -5.64 0.97 5.16
C LEU A 160 -5.02 0.24 6.36
N SER A 161 -5.82 -0.40 7.21
CA SER A 161 -5.29 -1.18 8.34
C SER A 161 -4.62 -2.50 7.92
N ILE A 162 -4.83 -2.97 6.68
CA ILE A 162 -4.40 -4.28 6.16
C ILE A 162 -3.06 -4.11 5.40
N PRO A 163 -2.02 -4.91 5.72
CA PRO A 163 -0.79 -4.95 4.92
C PRO A 163 -1.07 -5.26 3.44
N PHE A 164 -0.28 -4.69 2.52
CA PHE A 164 -0.38 -5.01 1.09
C PHE A 164 1.02 -5.20 0.51
N ALA A 165 1.48 -6.46 0.46
CA ALA A 165 2.79 -6.81 -0.06
C ALA A 165 2.77 -6.89 -1.60
N LYS A 166 3.96 -6.96 -2.21
CA LYS A 166 4.11 -7.19 -3.66
C LYS A 166 3.32 -8.43 -4.13
N ARG A 167 3.36 -9.53 -3.37
CA ARG A 167 2.60 -10.75 -3.70
C ARG A 167 1.10 -10.52 -3.73
N ASN A 168 0.57 -9.63 -2.89
CA ASN A 168 -0.85 -9.27 -2.93
C ASN A 168 -1.19 -8.50 -4.21
N ALA A 169 -0.30 -7.60 -4.66
CA ALA A 169 -0.43 -6.92 -5.94
C ALA A 169 -0.40 -7.91 -7.10
N GLU A 170 0.53 -8.87 -7.09
CA GLU A 170 0.66 -9.92 -8.11
C GLU A 170 -0.62 -10.74 -8.27
N VAL A 171 -1.23 -11.14 -7.14
CA VAL A 171 -2.50 -11.88 -7.14
C VAL A 171 -3.67 -11.02 -7.59
N LYS A 172 -3.72 -9.75 -7.19
CA LYS A 172 -4.88 -8.87 -7.40
C LYS A 172 -4.91 -8.21 -8.78
N TYR A 173 -3.74 -7.89 -9.34
CA TYR A 173 -3.61 -7.08 -10.55
C TYR A 173 -2.84 -7.80 -11.68
N GLY A 174 -2.43 -9.05 -11.48
CA GLY A 174 -1.47 -9.72 -12.37
C GLY A 174 -0.04 -9.25 -12.09
N GLU A 175 0.88 -9.42 -13.02
CA GLU A 175 2.30 -9.12 -12.79
C GLU A 175 2.54 -7.68 -12.28
N GLU A 176 3.16 -7.55 -11.10
CA GLU A 176 3.68 -6.27 -10.61
C GLU A 176 5.13 -6.13 -11.08
N TYR A 177 5.31 -5.30 -12.10
CA TYR A 177 6.62 -4.99 -12.65
C TYR A 177 6.83 -3.49 -12.72
N VAL A 178 7.85 -2.98 -12.03
CA VAL A 178 8.14 -1.53 -11.96
C VAL A 178 8.31 -0.90 -13.33
N PHE A 179 8.86 -1.63 -14.29
CA PHE A 179 9.08 -1.11 -15.63
C PHE A 179 7.89 -1.36 -16.57
N ALA A 180 6.76 -1.87 -16.05
CA ALA A 180 5.52 -1.97 -16.83
C ALA A 180 5.13 -0.60 -17.42
N GLU A 181 5.42 0.50 -16.71
CA GLU A 181 5.18 1.85 -17.23
C GLU A 181 5.99 2.18 -18.49
N LEU A 182 7.23 1.67 -18.61
CA LEU A 182 8.06 1.88 -19.81
C LEU A 182 7.47 1.17 -21.04
N GLN A 183 6.75 0.06 -20.81
CA GLN A 183 6.03 -0.67 -21.85
C GLN A 183 4.58 -0.20 -22.00
N GLY A 184 4.23 0.92 -21.36
CA GLY A 184 2.91 1.52 -21.45
C GLY A 184 1.87 0.98 -20.47
N GLY A 185 2.21 -0.03 -19.67
CA GLY A 185 1.40 -0.59 -18.59
C GLY A 185 1.34 0.29 -17.33
N ARG A 186 0.90 -0.31 -16.22
CA ARG A 186 0.71 0.35 -14.92
C ARG A 186 1.49 -0.37 -13.84
N SER A 187 2.13 0.37 -12.93
CA SER A 187 2.77 -0.20 -11.73
C SER A 187 2.42 0.64 -10.51
N LEU A 188 2.00 -0.05 -9.44
CA LEU A 188 1.76 0.59 -8.15
C LEU A 188 3.04 1.25 -7.60
N ARG A 189 4.22 0.64 -7.79
CA ARG A 189 5.50 1.22 -7.33
C ARG A 189 5.87 2.46 -8.13
N ALA A 190 5.61 2.44 -9.43
CA ALA A 190 5.93 3.56 -10.31
C ALA A 190 4.96 4.73 -10.05
N THR A 191 3.66 4.47 -9.85
CA THR A 191 2.71 5.48 -9.32
C THR A 191 3.17 6.02 -7.96
N GLY A 192 3.61 5.17 -7.03
CA GLY A 192 4.08 5.61 -5.71
C GLY A 192 5.38 6.42 -5.79
N THR A 193 6.25 6.10 -6.76
CA THR A 193 7.45 6.88 -7.08
C THR A 193 7.07 8.25 -7.62
N ALA A 194 6.07 8.34 -8.50
CA ALA A 194 5.55 9.62 -8.98
C ALA A 194 4.98 10.47 -7.84
N VAL A 195 4.34 9.87 -6.82
CA VAL A 195 3.84 10.59 -5.64
C VAL A 195 4.95 11.08 -4.73
N TYR A 196 5.90 10.21 -4.35
CA TYR A 196 6.96 10.58 -3.41
C TYR A 196 8.12 11.36 -4.06
N GLY A 197 8.26 11.28 -5.38
CA GLY A 197 9.39 11.84 -6.12
C GLY A 197 10.71 11.10 -5.88
N CYS A 198 10.67 9.87 -5.36
CA CYS A 198 11.88 9.06 -5.14
C CYS A 198 11.62 7.57 -5.34
N TRP A 199 12.64 6.87 -5.83
CA TRP A 199 12.54 5.44 -6.06
C TRP A 199 12.48 4.69 -4.73
N PHE A 200 11.82 3.52 -4.67
CA PHE A 200 11.64 2.79 -3.40
C PHE A 200 12.96 2.26 -2.80
N ARG A 201 14.00 2.04 -3.64
CA ARG A 201 15.34 1.67 -3.15
C ARG A 201 16.24 2.87 -2.86
N GLU A 202 15.92 4.03 -3.43
CA GLU A 202 16.53 5.26 -2.96
C GLU A 202 15.88 5.49 -1.60
N PHE A 203 16.56 4.98 -0.57
CA PHE A 203 16.12 5.00 0.82
C PHE A 203 16.02 6.43 1.35
N TRP A 204 15.70 7.42 0.53
CA TRP A 204 15.55 8.79 0.92
C TRP A 204 14.70 9.47 -0.14
N PRO A 205 13.57 10.08 0.22
CA PRO A 205 13.13 11.23 -0.53
C PRO A 205 14.17 12.32 -0.30
N SER A 206 15.16 12.39 -1.20
CA SER A 206 16.08 13.52 -1.30
C SER A 206 15.39 14.81 -1.68
N ALA A 207 14.13 14.71 -2.11
CA ALA A 207 13.23 15.82 -2.25
C ALA A 207 13.05 16.51 -0.88
N VAL A 208 13.70 17.67 -0.74
CA VAL A 208 13.45 18.72 0.25
C VAL A 208 11.94 18.82 0.57
N GLN A 209 11.10 18.73 -0.46
CA GLN A 209 9.64 18.71 -0.38
C GLN A 209 9.04 17.65 0.57
N PHE A 210 9.54 16.40 0.59
CA PHE A 210 8.98 15.40 1.50
C PHE A 210 9.28 15.74 2.95
N LYS A 211 10.47 16.25 3.25
CA LYS A 211 10.82 16.65 4.62
C LYS A 211 10.02 17.86 5.08
N GLU A 212 9.85 18.84 4.20
CA GLU A 212 9.05 20.04 4.47
C GLU A 212 7.60 19.66 4.73
N ILE A 213 7.00 18.84 3.86
CA ILE A 213 5.65 18.33 4.06
C ILE A 213 5.59 17.49 5.32
N ASN A 214 6.51 16.56 5.56
CA ASN A 214 6.49 15.75 6.78
C ASN A 214 6.58 16.61 8.07
N ARG A 215 7.29 17.75 8.05
CA ARG A 215 7.33 18.70 9.16
C ARG A 215 6.03 19.48 9.34
N ALA A 216 5.33 19.79 8.26
CA ALA A 216 4.07 20.55 8.29
C ALA A 216 2.88 19.76 8.88
N PHE A 217 3.02 18.43 9.04
CA PHE A 217 1.97 17.55 9.54
C PHE A 217 2.38 17.00 10.92
N PRO A 218 1.75 17.47 12.02
CA PRO A 218 2.11 17.05 13.37
C PRO A 218 1.76 15.57 13.60
N ASN A 219 2.41 14.96 14.60
CA ASN A 219 2.28 13.53 14.92
C ASN A 219 1.29 13.24 16.05
N ASP A 220 0.50 14.23 16.46
CA ASP A 220 -0.44 14.18 17.58
C ASP A 220 -1.82 14.72 17.17
N ALA A 221 -2.74 14.83 18.12
CA ALA A 221 -4.12 15.23 17.87
C ALA A 221 -4.24 16.62 17.20
N SER A 222 -3.23 17.49 17.31
CA SER A 222 -3.20 18.80 16.65
C SER A 222 -3.15 18.72 15.12
N LEU A 223 -2.97 17.51 14.57
CA LEU A 223 -3.15 17.24 13.14
C LEU A 223 -4.50 17.76 12.63
N PHE A 224 -5.54 17.67 13.46
CA PHE A 224 -6.90 18.08 13.13
C PHE A 224 -7.22 19.55 13.44
N ASP A 225 -6.28 20.34 13.97
CA ASP A 225 -6.52 21.74 14.32
C ASP A 225 -6.51 22.65 13.07
N ASP A 226 -5.78 22.25 12.03
CA ASP A 226 -5.69 22.99 10.78
C ASP A 226 -6.50 22.32 9.67
N ARG A 227 -7.62 22.96 9.28
CA ARG A 227 -8.48 22.49 8.19
C ARG A 227 -7.81 22.56 6.82
N ALA A 228 -6.83 23.43 6.62
CA ALA A 228 -6.16 23.61 5.34
C ALA A 228 -5.41 22.36 4.89
N ARG A 229 -4.88 21.56 5.83
CA ARG A 229 -4.21 20.27 5.58
C ARG A 229 -5.10 19.25 4.84
N PHE A 230 -6.42 19.37 5.00
CA PHE A 230 -7.39 18.42 4.48
C PHE A 230 -8.10 18.93 3.23
N ALA A 231 -8.27 20.25 3.09
CA ALA A 231 -9.16 20.89 2.13
C ALA A 231 -8.96 20.46 0.67
N ARG A 232 -7.73 20.12 0.28
CA ARG A 232 -7.38 19.70 -1.09
C ARG A 232 -7.61 18.21 -1.35
N VAL A 233 -7.73 17.43 -0.28
CA VAL A 233 -7.80 15.96 -0.29
C VAL A 233 -9.04 15.45 0.45
N GLY A 234 -10.14 16.17 0.28
CA GLY A 234 -11.42 15.92 0.93
C GLY A 234 -11.76 16.94 2.00
N VAL A 235 -12.69 16.59 2.89
CA VAL A 235 -13.09 17.46 4.01
C VAL A 235 -12.64 16.83 5.33
N ILE A 236 -12.23 17.67 6.29
CA ILE A 236 -11.74 17.21 7.60
C ILE A 236 -12.70 16.25 8.32
N LYS A 237 -14.02 16.40 8.09
CA LYS A 237 -15.05 15.50 8.62
C LYS A 237 -14.78 14.04 8.24
N TRP A 238 -14.47 13.75 6.98
CA TRP A 238 -14.21 12.39 6.49
C TRP A 238 -12.91 11.83 7.07
N TRP A 239 -11.89 12.66 7.24
CA TRP A 239 -10.64 12.26 7.86
C TRP A 239 -10.81 11.92 9.35
N LYS A 240 -11.63 12.66 10.08
CA LYS A 240 -11.99 12.31 11.47
C LYS A 240 -12.73 10.97 11.54
N GLN A 241 -13.68 10.74 10.62
CA GLN A 241 -14.41 9.46 10.53
C GLN A 241 -13.45 8.29 10.22
N LEU A 242 -12.52 8.48 9.28
CA LEU A 242 -11.48 7.49 8.97
C LEU A 242 -10.60 7.22 10.21
N HIS A 243 -10.21 8.25 10.96
CA HIS A 243 -9.43 8.08 12.19
C HIS A 243 -10.16 7.20 13.21
N GLU A 244 -11.42 7.52 13.53
CA GLU A 244 -12.24 6.77 14.48
C GLU A 244 -12.44 5.30 14.05
N SER A 245 -12.60 5.06 12.74
CA SER A 245 -12.70 3.72 12.21
C SER A 245 -11.38 2.95 12.33
N LEU A 246 -10.25 3.57 12.00
CA LEU A 246 -8.93 2.97 12.17
C LEU A 246 -8.66 2.61 13.64
N GLU A 247 -9.05 3.46 14.59
CA GLU A 247 -8.97 3.14 16.03
C GLU A 247 -9.72 1.85 16.38
N LYS A 248 -10.96 1.69 15.88
CA LYS A 248 -11.76 0.46 16.07
C LYS A 248 -11.09 -0.74 15.42
N GLN A 249 -10.58 -0.60 14.20
CA GLN A 249 -9.93 -1.68 13.46
C GLN A 249 -8.62 -2.14 14.12
N PHE A 250 -7.82 -1.21 14.63
CA PHE A 250 -6.57 -1.51 15.33
C PHE A 250 -6.84 -2.23 16.65
N LYS A 251 -7.79 -1.73 17.45
CA LYS A 251 -8.26 -2.40 18.69
C LYS A 251 -8.72 -3.83 18.41
N LYS A 252 -9.55 -4.04 17.38
CA LYS A 252 -10.04 -5.38 16.97
C LYS A 252 -8.91 -6.35 16.62
N ARG A 253 -7.76 -5.84 16.16
CA ARG A 253 -6.59 -6.64 15.75
C ARG A 253 -5.53 -6.77 16.85
N GLY A 254 -5.81 -6.32 18.08
CA GLY A 254 -4.84 -6.33 19.18
C GLY A 254 -3.65 -5.41 18.94
N ARG A 255 -3.82 -4.35 18.12
CA ARG A 255 -2.81 -3.30 17.94
C ARG A 255 -3.17 -2.15 18.89
N GLN A 256 -2.23 -1.79 19.76
CA GLN A 256 -2.34 -0.66 20.68
C GLN A 256 -1.67 0.57 20.09
#